data_AF-A0A530GIP7-F1
#
_entry.id   AF-A0A530GIP7-F1
#
_cell.length_a   1.000
_cell.length_b   1.000
_cell.length_c   1.000
_cell.angle_alpha   90.00
_cell.angle_beta   90.00
_cell.angle_gamma   90.00
#
_symmetry.space_group_name_H-M   'P 1'
#
loop_
_entity.id
_entity.type
_entity.pdbx_description
1 polymer ?
#
loop_
_entity_poly.entity_id
_entity_poly.type
_entity_poly.pdbx_seq_one_letter_code
_entity_poly.pdbx_strand_id
1 'polypeptide(L)'
;TMQGQPIEFVRMTSHAYVTFERFGLFTPELAALGHVASDRIFRRDCLEVDLTVGGVPLTLYLVHFKSMGSPRNGLDGREATMPLRMAEAQAVRRIIEERFGKDHAADKRWAICG
;
A
#
# COMPACT_ATOMS: atom_id res chain seq x y z
N THR A 1 -4.14 -19.95 15.59
CA THR A 1 -3.60 -18.99 16.60
C THR A 1 -2.87 -19.76 17.69
N MET A 2 -2.23 -19.13 18.68
CA MET A 2 -1.60 -19.83 19.83
C MET A 2 -2.58 -20.78 20.55
N GLN A 3 -3.89 -20.53 20.42
CA GLN A 3 -4.98 -21.29 21.01
C GLN A 3 -5.77 -22.13 19.98
N GLY A 4 -5.23 -22.34 18.78
CA GLY A 4 -5.85 -23.19 17.75
C GLY A 4 -7.08 -22.62 17.05
N GLN A 5 -7.41 -21.33 17.22
CA GLN A 5 -8.53 -20.72 16.52
C GLN A 5 -8.32 -20.76 14.99
N PRO A 6 -9.37 -21.08 14.20
CA PRO A 6 -9.28 -21.18 12.75
C PRO A 6 -8.97 -19.82 12.15
N ILE A 7 -8.25 -19.84 11.02
CA ILE A 7 -8.01 -18.69 10.16
C ILE A 7 -8.61 -19.03 8.81
N GLU A 8 -9.62 -18.27 8.38
CA GLU A 8 -10.36 -18.57 7.16
C GLU A 8 -10.23 -17.42 6.18
N PHE A 9 -9.97 -17.74 4.92
CA PHE A 9 -9.98 -16.77 3.83
C PHE A 9 -11.42 -16.40 3.47
N VAL A 10 -11.69 -15.10 3.31
CA VAL A 10 -13.01 -14.59 2.92
C VAL A 10 -12.99 -14.07 1.49
N ARG A 11 -12.12 -13.10 1.19
CA ARG A 11 -11.97 -12.54 -0.16
C ARG A 11 -10.62 -11.86 -0.33
N MET A 12 -10.27 -11.58 -1.59
CA MET A 12 -9.13 -10.74 -1.93
C MET A 12 -9.52 -9.65 -2.93
N THR A 13 -8.81 -8.52 -2.90
CA THR A 13 -8.92 -7.44 -3.88
C THR A 13 -7.51 -6.92 -4.18
N SER A 14 -7.13 -6.96 -5.46
CA SER A 14 -5.87 -6.38 -5.94
C SER A 14 -6.06 -4.89 -6.13
N HIS A 15 -5.04 -4.10 -5.80
CA HIS A 15 -4.98 -2.66 -6.08
C HIS A 15 -3.83 -2.30 -7.03
N ALA A 16 -3.20 -3.29 -7.67
CA ALA A 16 -2.05 -3.11 -8.57
C ALA A 16 -2.30 -2.14 -9.75
N TYR A 17 -3.56 -1.88 -10.09
CA TYR A 17 -3.95 -1.04 -11.23
C TYR A 17 -4.16 0.45 -10.87
N VAL A 18 -4.03 0.85 -9.60
CA VAL A 18 -4.17 2.26 -9.23
C VAL A 18 -2.98 3.09 -9.73
N THR A 19 -3.29 4.27 -10.27
CA THR A 19 -2.31 5.19 -10.87
C THR A 19 -2.13 6.43 -10.03
N PHE A 20 -1.02 7.16 -10.23
CA PHE A 20 -0.77 8.42 -9.50
C PHE A 20 -1.89 9.43 -9.74
N GLU A 21 -2.33 9.60 -10.98
CA GLU A 21 -3.43 10.52 -11.34
C GLU A 21 -4.74 10.16 -10.65
N ARG A 22 -5.10 8.87 -10.59
CA ARG A 22 -6.37 8.41 -9.99
C ARG A 22 -6.42 8.75 -8.51
N PHE A 23 -5.29 8.69 -7.83
CA PHE A 23 -5.21 8.98 -6.40
C PHE A 23 -4.77 10.41 -6.09
N GLY A 24 -4.43 11.22 -7.09
CA GLY A 24 -3.93 12.59 -6.91
C GLY A 24 -2.55 12.63 -6.26
N LEU A 25 -1.71 11.62 -6.52
CA LEU A 25 -0.40 11.43 -5.88
C LEU A 25 0.78 11.68 -6.83
N PHE A 26 0.53 12.27 -8.00
CA PHE A 26 1.61 12.66 -8.92
C PHE A 26 2.23 13.99 -8.48
N THR A 27 3.54 13.99 -8.21
CA THR A 27 4.27 15.16 -7.71
C THR A 27 5.43 15.54 -8.64
N PRO A 28 5.96 16.77 -8.56
CA PRO A 28 7.15 17.16 -9.31
C PRO A 28 8.37 16.28 -9.04
N GLU A 29 8.54 15.78 -7.82
CA GLU A 29 9.64 14.87 -7.46
C GLU A 29 9.51 13.52 -8.17
N LEU A 30 8.29 12.99 -8.32
CA LEU A 30 8.04 11.79 -9.11
C LEU A 30 8.34 12.03 -10.59
N ALA A 31 7.93 13.19 -11.13
CA ALA A 31 8.24 13.58 -12.50
C ALA A 31 9.76 13.68 -12.75
N ALA A 32 10.52 14.26 -11.81
CA ALA A 32 11.98 14.34 -11.87
C ALA A 32 12.66 12.96 -11.86
N LEU A 33 12.00 11.93 -11.32
CA LEU A 33 12.44 10.54 -11.38
C LEU A 33 12.03 9.80 -12.67
N GLY A 34 11.34 10.48 -13.59
CA GLY A 34 10.91 9.96 -14.88
C GLY A 34 9.56 9.25 -14.86
N HIS A 35 8.78 9.39 -13.79
CA HIS A 35 7.41 8.89 -13.76
C HIS A 35 6.45 9.81 -14.52
N VAL A 36 5.35 9.24 -15.00
CA VAL A 36 4.23 9.98 -15.58
C VAL A 36 2.95 9.76 -14.76
N ALA A 37 1.97 10.66 -14.87
CA ALA A 37 0.78 10.64 -14.03
C ALA A 37 -0.05 9.33 -14.16
N SER A 38 -0.06 8.71 -15.33
CA SER A 38 -0.74 7.44 -15.62
C SER A 38 0.03 6.20 -15.18
N ASP A 39 1.25 6.34 -14.65
CA ASP A 39 1.98 5.21 -14.09
C ASP A 39 1.22 4.61 -12.90
N ARG A 40 1.31 3.28 -12.78
CA ARG A 40 0.85 2.55 -11.60
C ARG A 40 1.71 2.92 -10.40
N ILE A 41 1.06 3.13 -9.25
CA ILE A 41 1.75 3.44 -7.99
C ILE A 41 2.52 2.22 -7.51
N PHE A 42 1.85 1.07 -7.42
CA PHE A 42 2.46 -0.17 -6.98
C PHE A 42 3.17 -0.87 -8.13
N ARG A 43 4.47 -1.16 -7.97
CA ARG A 43 5.22 -1.98 -8.94
C ARG A 43 4.93 -3.48 -8.79
N ARG A 44 4.40 -3.90 -7.64
CA ARG A 44 3.82 -5.23 -7.42
C ARG A 44 2.32 -5.07 -7.20
N ASP A 45 1.87 -5.16 -5.96
CA ASP A 45 0.48 -5.00 -5.58
C ASP A 45 0.39 -4.35 -4.20
N CYS A 46 -0.80 -3.83 -3.88
CA CYS A 46 -1.30 -3.73 -2.53
C CYS A 46 -2.49 -4.70 -2.47
N LEU A 47 -2.25 -5.92 -1.99
CA LEU A 47 -3.27 -6.95 -1.94
C LEU A 47 -4.07 -6.81 -0.65
N GLU A 48 -5.34 -6.45 -0.79
CA GLU A 48 -6.30 -6.40 0.30
C GLU A 48 -6.89 -7.79 0.50
N VAL A 49 -6.66 -8.41 1.66
CA VAL A 49 -7.11 -9.76 1.98
C VAL A 49 -7.98 -9.73 3.23
N ASP A 50 -9.20 -10.23 3.11
CA ASP A 50 -10.10 -10.41 4.24
C ASP A 50 -10.02 -11.83 4.77
N LEU A 51 -9.83 -11.93 6.08
CA LEU A 51 -9.78 -13.17 6.84
C LEU A 51 -10.74 -13.09 8.02
N THR A 52 -11.12 -14.24 8.56
CA THR A 52 -11.61 -14.37 9.93
C THR A 52 -10.58 -15.08 10.78
N VAL A 53 -10.45 -14.69 12.05
CA VAL A 53 -9.65 -15.40 13.06
C VAL A 53 -10.58 -15.75 14.22
N GLY A 54 -10.95 -17.02 14.36
CA GLY A 54 -11.98 -17.44 15.32
C GLY A 54 -13.32 -16.71 15.11
N GLY A 55 -13.70 -16.48 13.84
CA GLY A 55 -14.91 -15.73 13.47
C GLY A 55 -14.79 -14.20 13.56
N VAL A 56 -13.67 -13.64 14.04
CA VAL A 56 -13.46 -12.20 14.13
C VAL A 56 -12.82 -11.67 12.83
N PRO A 57 -13.40 -10.64 12.17
CA PRO A 57 -12.83 -10.09 10.93
C PRO A 57 -11.46 -9.45 11.13
N LEU A 58 -10.56 -9.70 10.17
CA LEU A 58 -9.25 -9.07 10.02
C LEU A 58 -8.98 -8.79 8.53
N THR A 59 -8.56 -7.57 8.21
CA THR A 59 -8.11 -7.22 6.85
C THR A 59 -6.59 -7.02 6.82
N LEU A 60 -5.90 -7.68 5.90
CA LEU A 60 -4.48 -7.45 5.65
C LEU A 60 -4.30 -6.65 4.36
N TYR A 61 -3.42 -5.66 4.39
CA TYR A 61 -2.93 -4.95 3.21
C TYR A 61 -1.49 -5.38 2.97
N LEU A 62 -1.31 -6.35 2.08
CA LEU A 62 -0.01 -6.92 1.75
C LEU A 62 0.67 -6.04 0.70
N VAL A 63 1.84 -5.52 1.02
CA VAL A 63 2.56 -4.56 0.18
C VAL A 63 4.00 -5.00 -0.03
N HIS A 64 4.64 -4.47 -1.07
CA HIS A 64 6.08 -4.60 -1.27
C HIS A 64 6.58 -3.34 -1.95
N PHE A 65 6.84 -2.32 -1.13
CA PHE A 65 7.25 -0.99 -1.59
C PHE A 65 8.61 -1.02 -2.31
N LYS A 66 8.92 0.07 -2.99
CA LYS A 66 10.20 0.26 -3.68
C LYS A 66 11.38 0.05 -2.73
N SER A 67 12.30 -0.85 -3.08
CA SER A 67 13.55 -1.04 -2.33
C SER A 67 14.47 0.17 -2.41
N MET A 68 15.29 0.36 -1.37
CA MET A 68 16.36 1.36 -1.32
C MET A 68 17.57 0.87 -2.12
N GLY A 69 17.45 0.92 -3.45
CA GLY A 69 18.49 0.44 -4.38
C GLY A 69 19.78 1.28 -4.34
N SER A 70 20.64 1.11 -5.35
CA SER A 70 21.90 1.86 -5.42
C SER A 70 21.70 3.38 -5.49
N PRO A 71 22.69 4.18 -5.02
CA PRO A 71 22.71 5.63 -5.20
C PRO A 71 22.46 6.05 -6.65
N ARG A 72 21.75 7.17 -6.84
CA ARG A 72 21.43 7.71 -8.17
C ARG A 72 21.29 9.22 -8.10
N ASN A 73 21.75 9.93 -9.13
CA ASN A 73 21.65 11.39 -9.24
C ASN A 73 22.29 12.14 -8.04
N GLY A 74 23.38 11.61 -7.49
CA GLY A 74 24.08 12.20 -6.34
C GLY A 74 23.38 11.99 -4.98
N LEU A 75 22.26 11.27 -4.95
CA LEU A 75 21.52 10.91 -3.74
C LEU A 75 21.81 9.46 -3.34
N ASP A 76 21.70 9.17 -2.04
CA ASP A 76 21.74 7.79 -1.59
C ASP A 76 20.48 7.01 -2.04
N GLY A 77 20.52 5.68 -1.89
CA GLY A 77 19.42 4.81 -2.28
C GLY A 77 18.09 5.08 -1.56
N ARG A 78 18.16 5.58 -0.32
CA ARG A 78 17.00 5.89 0.50
C ARG A 78 16.33 7.16 0.00
N GLU A 79 17.11 8.22 -0.20
CA GLU A 79 16.66 9.53 -0.69
C GLU A 79 16.13 9.43 -2.12
N ALA A 80 16.88 8.78 -3.02
CA ALA A 80 16.50 8.62 -4.42
C ALA A 80 15.18 7.87 -4.63
N THR A 81 14.76 7.05 -3.66
CA THR A 81 13.53 6.25 -3.72
C THR A 81 12.42 6.78 -2.82
N MET A 82 12.68 7.82 -2.03
CA MET A 82 11.72 8.32 -1.05
C MET A 82 10.43 8.86 -1.68
N PRO A 83 10.45 9.64 -2.78
CA PRO A 83 9.22 10.12 -3.41
C PRO A 83 8.25 8.99 -3.79
N LEU A 84 8.78 7.91 -4.40
CA LEU A 84 7.96 6.75 -4.77
C LEU A 84 7.41 6.02 -3.55
N ARG A 85 8.23 5.78 -2.53
CA ARG A 85 7.78 5.09 -1.30
C ARG A 85 6.73 5.89 -0.53
N MET A 86 6.83 7.22 -0.53
CA MET A 86 5.81 8.09 0.07
C MET A 86 4.49 8.00 -0.70
N ALA A 87 4.53 7.96 -2.03
CA ALA A 87 3.33 7.78 -2.84
C ALA A 87 2.70 6.39 -2.62
N GLU A 88 3.50 5.33 -2.53
CA GLU A 88 3.02 3.98 -2.19
C GLU A 88 2.34 3.95 -0.81
N ALA A 89 2.94 4.56 0.22
CA ALA A 89 2.37 4.64 1.56
C ALA A 89 1.06 5.45 1.60
N GLN A 90 1.01 6.59 0.89
CA GLN A 90 -0.19 7.43 0.79
C GLN A 90 -1.32 6.70 0.04
N ALA A 91 -0.99 5.90 -0.98
CA ALA A 91 -1.97 5.08 -1.69
C ALA A 91 -2.59 4.01 -0.78
N VAL A 92 -1.77 3.33 0.04
CA VAL A 92 -2.27 2.35 1.02
C VAL A 92 -3.20 3.02 2.02
N ARG A 93 -2.80 4.18 2.56
CA ARG A 93 -3.65 4.98 3.46
C ARG A 93 -4.99 5.30 2.79
N ARG A 94 -4.98 5.80 1.55
CA ARG A 94 -6.20 6.14 0.81
C ARG A 94 -7.11 4.93 0.64
N ILE A 95 -6.57 3.77 0.27
CA ILE A 95 -7.34 2.52 0.14
C ILE A 95 -8.02 2.15 1.47
N ILE A 96 -7.29 2.24 2.59
CA ILE A 96 -7.82 1.97 3.93
C ILE A 96 -8.94 2.96 4.30
N GLU A 97 -8.72 4.25 4.06
CA GLU A 97 -9.68 5.32 4.34
C GLU A 97 -10.93 5.22 3.45
N GLU A 98 -10.79 4.88 2.17
CA GLU A 98 -11.91 4.63 1.24
C GLU A 98 -12.74 3.43 1.67
N ARG A 99 -12.10 2.37 2.19
CA ARG A 99 -12.79 1.16 2.63
C ARG A 99 -13.54 1.35 3.95
N PHE A 100 -12.87 1.89 4.96
CA PHE A 100 -13.42 1.91 6.33
C PHE A 100 -14.02 3.24 6.74
N GLY A 101 -13.75 4.31 5.98
CA GLY A 101 -13.99 5.68 6.39
C GLY A 101 -12.83 6.20 7.24
N LYS A 102 -12.33 7.40 6.90
CA LYS A 102 -11.18 8.03 7.57
C LYS A 102 -11.31 8.09 9.10
N ASP A 103 -12.50 8.41 9.59
CA ASP A 103 -12.76 8.58 11.03
C ASP A 103 -13.03 7.26 11.76
N HIS A 104 -13.15 6.14 11.03
CA HIS A 104 -13.47 4.83 11.60
C HIS A 104 -12.37 3.79 11.37
N ALA A 105 -11.41 4.07 10.49
CA ALA A 105 -10.34 3.13 10.16
C ALA A 105 -9.55 2.68 11.40
N ALA A 106 -9.35 3.56 12.38
CA ALA A 106 -8.66 3.25 13.63
C ALA A 106 -9.39 2.21 14.50
N ASP A 107 -10.72 2.10 14.39
CA ASP A 107 -11.55 1.17 15.18
C ASP A 107 -11.69 -0.20 14.51
N LYS A 108 -11.09 -0.39 13.32
CA LYS A 108 -11.14 -1.64 12.57
C LYS A 108 -9.89 -2.49 12.81
N ARG A 109 -10.03 -3.79 12.63
CA ARG A 109 -8.91 -4.74 12.70
C ARG A 109 -8.29 -4.87 11.32
N TRP A 110 -7.19 -4.17 11.11
CA TRP A 110 -6.36 -4.34 9.91
C TRP A 110 -4.89 -4.20 10.23
N ALA A 111 -4.05 -4.70 9.32
CA ALA A 111 -2.62 -4.51 9.36
C ALA A 111 -2.07 -4.29 7.95
N ILE A 112 -1.02 -3.50 7.84
CA ILE A 112 -0.17 -3.44 6.65
C ILE A 112 1.00 -4.38 6.88
N CYS A 113 1.27 -5.27 5.92
CA CYS A 113 2.36 -6.25 6.04
C CYS A 113 3.20 -6.24 4.75
N GLY A 114 4.53 -6.20 4.88
CA GLY A 114 5.44 -6.13 3.74
C GLY A 114 6.82 -5.64 4.08
#